data_AF-A0A2I0IFK8-F1
#
_entry.id   AF-A0A2I0IFK8-F1
#
_cell.length_a   1.000
_cell.length_b   1.000
_cell.length_c   1.000
_cell.angle_alpha   90.00
_cell.angle_beta   90.00
_cell.angle_gamma   90.00
#
_symmetry.space_group_name_H-M   'P 1'
#
loop_
_entity.id
_entity.type
_entity.pdbx_description
1 polymer ?
#
loop_
_entity_poly.entity_id
_entity_poly.type
_entity_poly.pdbx_seq_one_letter_code
_entity_poly.pdbx_strand_id
1 'polypeptide(L)'
;MAATSFSPSFSAPSSSAKAVNPSPKATPLASNLGFLSSSSRSLRALKASAAGNGAAQVSGSALGARMVSVPAIKPLTSLDFETSVFKKEKINLAGHDEYIVRGGRDLFPLLPDAFKGIKQIGVIGWGSQGPAQAQNLRDSLAEAKSDIVVKIGLRKGSRSFAEARAAGFSEENGTLGDIWETVSGSDLVLLLISDAAQ
;
A
#
# COMPACT_ATOMS: atom_id res chain seq x y z
N MET A 1 -7.96 -26.59 -63.32
CA MET A 1 -8.40 -26.56 -61.90
C MET A 1 -7.26 -27.15 -61.10
N ALA A 2 -6.52 -26.33 -60.34
CA ALA A 2 -5.34 -26.74 -59.59
C ALA A 2 -5.45 -26.26 -58.15
N ALA A 3 -5.10 -27.14 -57.21
CA ALA A 3 -5.14 -26.98 -55.77
C ALA A 3 -3.86 -26.33 -55.23
N THR A 4 -3.94 -25.73 -54.04
CA THR A 4 -3.14 -26.13 -52.85
C THR A 4 -3.44 -25.21 -51.66
N SER A 5 -3.69 -25.81 -50.49
CA SER A 5 -3.77 -25.17 -49.17
C SER A 5 -2.94 -26.01 -48.20
N PHE A 6 -2.05 -25.40 -47.42
CA PHE A 6 -1.21 -26.05 -46.43
C PHE A 6 -1.49 -25.51 -45.01
N SER A 7 -1.61 -26.43 -44.04
CA SER A 7 -1.56 -26.19 -42.58
C SER A 7 -0.66 -27.27 -41.95
N PRO A 8 0.18 -26.96 -40.93
CA PRO A 8 0.92 -27.99 -40.20
C PRO A 8 0.30 -28.32 -38.83
N SER A 9 0.34 -29.61 -38.51
CA SER A 9 -0.12 -30.26 -37.28
C SER A 9 1.05 -30.50 -36.33
N PHE A 10 0.84 -30.34 -35.01
CA PHE A 10 1.81 -30.69 -33.97
C PHE A 10 1.64 -32.15 -33.50
N SER A 11 2.75 -32.87 -33.36
CA SER A 11 2.84 -34.25 -32.89
C SER A 11 3.50 -34.33 -31.51
N ALA A 12 2.91 -35.13 -30.62
CA ALA A 12 3.45 -35.54 -29.33
C ALA A 12 4.12 -36.92 -29.43
N PRO A 13 5.06 -37.29 -28.53
CA PRO A 13 5.40 -38.68 -28.30
C PRO A 13 5.18 -39.16 -26.85
N SER A 14 4.96 -40.47 -26.79
CA SER A 14 4.46 -41.32 -25.72
C SER A 14 5.54 -41.97 -24.83
N SER A 15 5.20 -42.10 -23.54
CA SER A 15 5.50 -43.14 -22.53
C SER A 15 6.58 -44.23 -22.77
N SER A 16 7.41 -44.46 -21.75
CA SER A 16 7.80 -45.82 -21.32
C SER A 16 8.25 -45.84 -19.84
N ALA A 17 7.78 -46.85 -19.11
CA ALA A 17 7.97 -47.08 -17.67
C ALA A 17 9.13 -48.04 -17.38
N LYS A 18 9.77 -47.90 -16.21
CA LYS A 18 10.42 -49.01 -15.48
C LYS A 18 10.59 -48.66 -13.99
N ALA A 19 10.08 -49.53 -13.13
CA ALA A 19 10.13 -49.47 -11.68
C ALA A 19 11.35 -50.25 -11.14
N VAL A 20 12.01 -49.74 -10.09
CA VAL A 20 12.75 -50.53 -9.09
C VAL A 20 12.80 -49.76 -7.77
N ASN A 21 12.32 -50.37 -6.68
CA ASN A 21 12.49 -49.96 -5.27
C ASN A 21 13.70 -50.73 -4.70
N PRO A 22 14.49 -50.19 -3.75
CA PRO A 22 14.25 -50.56 -2.34
C PRO A 22 14.65 -49.49 -1.28
N SER A 23 13.87 -49.42 -0.19
CA SER A 23 14.27 -48.92 1.14
C SER A 23 14.96 -50.06 1.94
N PRO A 24 15.73 -49.88 3.07
CA PRO A 24 15.40 -48.94 4.16
C PRO A 24 16.55 -48.39 5.09
N LYS A 25 16.13 -47.49 6.01
CA LYS A 25 16.62 -47.21 7.39
C LYS A 25 17.41 -45.91 7.72
N ALA A 26 16.78 -45.15 8.62
CA ALA A 26 17.30 -44.39 9.79
C ALA A 26 17.74 -42.91 9.68
N THR A 27 16.85 -42.04 10.17
CA THR A 27 16.97 -40.71 10.81
C THR A 27 17.88 -40.71 12.07
N PRO A 28 18.13 -39.57 12.79
CA PRO A 28 17.80 -38.14 12.52
C PRO A 28 18.95 -37.14 12.85
N LEU A 29 18.86 -35.88 12.39
CA LEU A 29 19.37 -34.75 13.18
C LEU A 29 18.54 -33.50 12.92
N ALA A 30 17.75 -33.13 13.93
CA ALA A 30 16.93 -31.94 13.96
C ALA A 30 17.78 -30.72 14.32
N SER A 31 17.71 -29.65 13.53
CA SER A 31 18.24 -28.33 13.87
C SER A 31 17.10 -27.43 14.37
N ASN A 32 16.82 -27.52 15.66
CA ASN A 32 16.01 -26.53 16.39
C ASN A 32 16.85 -25.27 16.64
N LEU A 33 16.56 -24.17 15.94
CA LEU A 33 17.06 -22.85 16.31
C LEU A 33 16.10 -22.23 17.33
N GLY A 34 16.57 -22.21 18.58
CA GLY A 34 15.80 -21.83 19.76
C GLY A 34 15.51 -20.32 19.86
N PHE A 35 14.30 -20.04 20.32
CA PHE A 35 13.82 -18.73 20.76
C PHE A 35 14.28 -18.53 22.22
N LEU A 36 15.18 -17.57 22.47
CA LEU A 36 15.66 -17.25 23.82
C LEU A 36 14.64 -16.39 24.56
N SER A 37 13.70 -17.04 25.25
CA SER A 37 12.81 -16.42 26.25
C SER A 37 13.57 -16.27 27.57
N SER A 38 13.99 -15.05 27.92
CA SER A 38 14.57 -14.75 29.23
C SER A 38 13.47 -14.56 30.26
N SER A 39 13.30 -15.55 31.13
CA SER A 39 12.47 -15.45 32.34
C SER A 39 13.35 -15.59 33.58
N SER A 40 13.37 -14.55 34.43
CA SER A 40 13.25 -14.61 35.90
C SER A 40 14.08 -13.54 36.61
N ARG A 41 13.38 -12.64 37.34
CA ARG A 41 13.89 -12.10 38.59
C ARG A 41 12.97 -12.60 39.68
N SER A 42 13.42 -13.67 40.35
CA SER A 42 12.85 -14.18 41.58
C SER A 42 12.95 -13.08 42.65
N LEU A 43 11.81 -12.62 43.17
CA LEU A 43 11.75 -11.70 44.29
C LEU A 43 11.92 -12.51 45.59
N ARG A 44 12.95 -12.16 46.36
CA ARG A 44 13.20 -12.70 47.71
C ARG A 44 12.00 -12.43 48.60
N ALA A 45 11.43 -13.49 49.17
CA ALA A 45 10.49 -13.39 50.27
C ALA A 45 11.23 -12.90 51.53
N LEU A 46 10.89 -11.70 52.00
CA LEU A 46 11.28 -11.21 53.32
C LEU A 46 10.30 -11.79 54.35
N LYS A 47 10.79 -12.75 55.14
CA LYS A 47 10.16 -13.18 56.40
C LYS A 47 10.30 -12.04 57.41
N ALA A 48 9.19 -11.57 57.95
CA ALA A 48 9.16 -10.79 59.18
C ALA A 48 8.36 -11.57 60.23
N SER A 49 9.05 -12.04 61.26
CA SER A 49 8.46 -12.56 62.49
C SER A 49 8.46 -11.46 63.54
N ALA A 50 7.32 -11.20 64.18
CA ALA A 50 7.28 -10.63 65.53
C ALA A 50 5.96 -10.97 66.22
N ALA A 51 6.08 -11.27 67.51
CA ALA A 51 5.07 -11.86 68.38
C ALA A 51 4.11 -10.82 68.99
N GLY A 52 2.90 -11.30 69.33
CA GLY A 52 2.28 -11.16 70.65
C GLY A 52 1.88 -9.79 71.22
N ASN A 53 0.55 -9.61 71.30
CA ASN A 53 -0.26 -8.91 72.31
C ASN A 53 -0.08 -7.39 72.59
N GLY A 54 -1.18 -6.65 72.38
CA GLY A 54 -1.41 -5.34 73.00
C GLY A 54 -2.44 -4.50 72.25
N ALA A 55 -3.56 -4.18 72.89
CA ALA A 55 -4.66 -3.39 72.35
C ALA A 55 -4.29 -1.93 72.07
N ALA A 56 -4.87 -1.35 71.00
CA ALA A 56 -5.55 -0.05 70.94
C ALA A 56 -5.34 0.70 69.61
N GLN A 57 -6.47 1.23 69.13
CA GLN A 57 -6.64 2.52 68.46
C GLN A 57 -6.45 2.64 66.94
N VAL A 58 -7.62 2.84 66.33
CA VAL A 58 -7.94 3.47 65.04
C VAL A 58 -7.06 4.68 64.73
N SER A 59 -6.44 4.68 63.55
CA SER A 59 -6.08 5.92 62.84
C SER A 59 -6.04 5.65 61.33
N GLY A 60 -6.90 6.35 60.59
CA GLY A 60 -7.17 6.12 59.18
C GLY A 60 -5.96 6.39 58.29
N SER A 61 -5.66 5.45 57.41
CA SER A 61 -4.64 5.62 56.37
C SER A 61 -5.22 6.52 55.27
N ALA A 62 -4.78 7.78 55.22
CA ALA A 62 -5.10 8.67 54.13
C ALA A 62 -4.40 8.17 52.86
N LEU A 63 -5.16 7.45 52.01
CA LEU A 63 -4.76 7.09 50.67
C LEU A 63 -4.55 8.37 49.86
N GLY A 64 -3.31 8.86 49.83
CA GLY A 64 -2.91 9.93 48.93
C GLY A 64 -3.09 9.45 47.50
N ALA A 65 -4.19 9.87 46.87
CA ALA A 65 -4.43 9.68 45.44
C ALA A 65 -3.38 10.48 44.68
N ARG A 66 -2.28 9.82 44.30
CA ARG A 66 -1.25 10.38 43.44
C ARG A 66 -1.87 10.55 42.05
N MET A 67 -2.36 11.76 41.75
CA MET A 67 -2.69 12.15 40.38
C MET A 67 -1.46 11.94 39.51
N VAL A 68 -1.56 11.02 38.56
CA VAL A 68 -0.61 10.90 37.46
C VAL A 68 -0.94 12.02 36.49
N SER A 69 -0.01 12.96 36.32
CA SER A 69 -0.12 14.05 35.34
C SER A 69 -0.30 13.44 33.95
N VAL A 70 -1.44 13.73 33.32
CA VAL A 70 -1.66 13.43 31.91
C VAL A 70 -0.61 14.23 31.11
N PRO A 71 0.16 13.60 30.20
CA PRO A 71 1.15 14.33 29.41
C PRO A 71 0.45 15.46 28.65
N ALA A 72 1.02 16.66 28.65
CA ALA A 72 0.58 17.74 27.80
C ALA A 72 0.76 17.31 26.33
N ILE A 73 -0.34 16.92 25.70
CA ILE A 73 -0.39 16.61 24.27
C ILE A 73 -0.09 17.91 23.55
N LYS A 74 1.03 17.96 22.81
CA LYS A 74 1.33 19.09 21.91
C LYS A 74 0.12 19.28 21.00
N PRO A 75 -0.41 20.50 20.81
CA PRO A 75 -1.54 20.72 19.92
C PRO A 75 -1.12 20.23 18.52
N LEU A 76 -1.79 19.18 18.05
CA LEU A 76 -1.67 18.73 16.68
C LEU A 76 -2.13 19.90 15.81
N THR A 77 -1.26 20.32 14.89
CA THR A 77 -1.56 21.38 13.93
C THR A 77 -2.71 20.91 13.05
N SER A 78 -3.92 21.40 13.28
CA SER A 78 -5.06 21.15 12.39
C SER A 78 -4.77 21.86 11.06
N LEU A 79 -4.59 21.06 10.00
CA LEU A 79 -4.40 21.55 8.64
C LEU A 79 -5.78 21.72 8.00
N ASP A 80 -6.06 22.92 7.49
CA ASP A 80 -7.28 23.21 6.73
C ASP A 80 -6.94 23.44 5.25
N PHE A 81 -7.91 23.16 4.37
CA PHE A 81 -7.81 23.41 2.95
C PHE A 81 -9.12 23.97 2.40
N GLU A 82 -9.02 24.70 1.30
CA GLU A 82 -10.17 25.25 0.57
C GLU A 82 -10.42 24.43 -0.69
N THR A 83 -11.69 24.19 -0.99
CA THR A 83 -12.12 23.48 -2.19
C THR A 83 -13.43 24.09 -2.68
N SER A 84 -13.51 24.36 -3.97
CA SER A 84 -14.72 24.87 -4.64
C SER A 84 -15.52 23.75 -5.32
N VAL A 85 -14.90 22.60 -5.57
CA VAL A 85 -15.48 21.50 -6.36
C VAL A 85 -16.03 20.40 -5.44
N PHE A 86 -15.29 20.05 -4.38
CA PHE A 86 -15.65 18.92 -3.52
C PHE A 86 -16.22 19.38 -2.18
N LYS A 87 -17.12 18.58 -1.61
CA LYS A 87 -17.68 18.85 -0.28
C LYS A 87 -16.63 18.56 0.80
N LYS A 88 -16.24 19.60 1.54
CA LYS A 88 -15.42 19.49 2.75
C LYS A 88 -16.27 19.03 3.94
N GLU A 89 -15.79 18.05 4.68
CA GLU A 89 -16.43 17.54 5.89
C GLU A 89 -15.49 17.62 7.08
N LYS A 90 -16.02 17.97 8.25
CA LYS A 90 -15.28 18.05 9.50
C LYS A 90 -15.52 16.79 10.32
N ILE A 91 -14.45 16.14 10.75
CA ILE A 91 -14.49 14.98 11.65
C ILE A 91 -13.78 15.32 12.96
N ASN A 92 -14.22 14.70 14.06
CA ASN A 92 -13.57 14.82 15.36
C ASN A 92 -12.85 13.51 15.70
N LEU A 93 -11.54 13.56 15.86
CA LEU A 93 -10.69 12.45 16.24
C LEU A 93 -10.07 12.74 17.61
N ALA A 94 -10.58 12.09 18.65
CA ALA A 94 -10.09 12.24 20.03
C ALA A 94 -10.01 13.70 20.53
N GLY A 95 -11.00 14.54 20.16
CA GLY A 95 -11.03 15.95 20.54
C GLY A 95 -10.30 16.89 19.56
N HIS A 96 -9.72 16.36 18.48
CA HIS A 96 -9.11 17.13 17.41
C HIS A 96 -10.02 17.19 16.19
N ASP A 97 -10.24 18.39 15.68
CA ASP A 97 -11.02 18.60 14.48
C ASP A 97 -10.12 18.53 13.24
N GLU A 98 -10.50 17.65 12.30
CA GLU A 98 -9.82 17.47 11.01
C GLU A 98 -10.82 17.61 9.86
N TYR A 99 -10.34 18.11 8.71
CA TYR A 99 -11.15 18.24 7.51
C TYR A 99 -10.79 17.16 6.49
N ILE A 100 -11.81 16.54 5.90
CA ILE A 100 -11.67 15.49 4.89
C ILE A 100 -12.59 15.75 3.69
N VAL A 101 -12.30 15.07 2.59
CA VAL A 101 -13.23 14.88 1.47
C VAL A 101 -13.54 13.39 1.40
N ARG A 102 -14.82 13.02 1.56
CA ARG A 102 -15.23 11.62 1.35
C ARG A 102 -15.17 11.30 -0.13
N GLY A 103 -14.57 10.17 -0.49
CA GLY A 103 -14.55 9.67 -1.86
C GLY A 103 -15.81 8.89 -2.23
N GLY A 104 -15.98 8.62 -3.53
CA GLY A 104 -17.09 7.84 -4.08
C GLY A 104 -17.16 7.98 -5.60
N ARG A 105 -17.77 7.00 -6.29
CA ARG A 105 -17.96 7.06 -7.76
C ARG A 105 -18.98 8.12 -8.17
N ASP A 106 -19.88 8.48 -7.27
CA ASP A 106 -20.84 9.58 -7.41
C ASP A 106 -20.15 10.95 -7.60
N LEU A 107 -18.87 11.05 -7.26
CA LEU A 107 -18.07 12.26 -7.43
C LEU A 107 -17.31 12.30 -8.76
N PHE A 108 -17.31 11.22 -9.55
CA PHE A 108 -16.63 11.21 -10.85
C PHE A 108 -17.12 12.29 -11.83
N PRO A 109 -18.42 12.65 -11.87
CA PRO A 109 -18.90 13.77 -12.68
C PRO A 109 -18.26 15.13 -12.34
N LEU A 110 -17.63 15.28 -11.16
CA LEU A 110 -16.94 16.50 -10.74
C LEU A 110 -15.47 16.53 -11.18
N LEU A 111 -14.92 15.41 -11.67
CA LEU A 111 -13.53 15.33 -12.12
C LEU A 111 -13.18 16.29 -13.26
N PRO A 112 -14.05 16.52 -14.27
CA PRO A 112 -13.77 17.51 -15.31
C PRO A 112 -13.59 18.93 -14.76
N ASP A 113 -14.38 19.30 -13.75
CA ASP A 113 -14.27 20.61 -13.07
C ASP A 113 -13.01 20.66 -12.20
N ALA A 114 -12.69 19.57 -11.49
CA ALA A 114 -11.48 19.46 -10.67
C ALA A 114 -10.19 19.52 -11.50
N PHE A 115 -10.21 18.92 -12.70
CA PHE A 115 -9.09 18.91 -13.63
C PHE A 115 -9.19 20.00 -14.70
N LYS A 116 -9.91 21.09 -14.42
CA LYS A 116 -10.04 22.20 -15.37
C LYS A 116 -8.67 22.74 -15.77
N GLY A 117 -8.40 22.72 -17.08
CA GLY A 117 -7.14 23.17 -17.66
C GLY A 117 -6.10 22.06 -17.86
N ILE A 118 -6.35 20.86 -17.33
CA ILE A 118 -5.51 19.68 -17.58
C ILE A 118 -6.10 18.93 -18.77
N LYS A 119 -5.26 18.67 -19.77
CA LYS A 119 -5.58 17.85 -20.95
C LYS A 119 -4.82 16.53 -20.93
N GLN A 120 -3.61 16.53 -20.38
CA GLN A 120 -2.80 15.33 -20.25
C GLN A 120 -2.23 15.17 -18.83
N ILE A 121 -2.40 13.97 -18.28
CA ILE A 121 -1.80 13.54 -17.02
C ILE A 121 -0.67 12.56 -17.34
N GLY A 122 0.56 12.95 -17.02
CA GLY A 122 1.75 12.14 -17.20
C GLY A 122 2.04 11.31 -15.96
N VAL A 123 1.99 9.98 -16.07
CA VAL A 123 2.36 9.05 -14.99
C VAL A 123 3.77 8.53 -15.24
N ILE A 124 4.73 8.96 -14.42
CA ILE A 124 6.14 8.66 -14.62
C ILE A 124 6.57 7.50 -13.73
N GLY A 125 6.95 6.39 -14.35
CA GLY A 125 7.35 5.17 -13.65
C GLY A 125 6.24 4.11 -13.58
N TRP A 126 6.69 2.85 -13.48
CA TRP A 126 5.82 1.66 -13.48
C TRP A 126 6.21 0.71 -12.33
N GLY A 127 6.39 1.28 -11.14
CA GLY A 127 6.64 0.52 -9.91
C GLY A 127 5.34 -0.04 -9.32
N SER A 128 5.22 -0.04 -7.99
CA SER A 128 3.99 -0.51 -7.32
C SER A 128 2.79 0.44 -7.51
N GLN A 129 3.05 1.75 -7.52
CA GLN A 129 1.99 2.77 -7.58
C GLN A 129 1.55 3.10 -9.01
N GLY A 130 2.49 3.14 -9.97
CA GLY A 130 2.24 3.51 -11.37
C GLY A 130 1.08 2.75 -12.02
N PRO A 131 1.11 1.40 -12.07
CA PRO A 131 0.07 0.61 -12.70
C PRO A 131 -1.31 0.82 -12.07
N ALA A 132 -1.38 0.91 -10.74
CA ALA A 132 -2.64 1.06 -10.02
C ALA A 132 -3.24 2.45 -10.22
N GLN A 133 -2.44 3.51 -10.04
CA GLN A 133 -2.92 4.89 -10.19
C GLN A 133 -3.30 5.19 -11.63
N ALA A 134 -2.52 4.76 -12.61
CA ALA A 134 -2.81 5.00 -14.02
C ALA A 134 -4.12 4.36 -14.47
N GLN A 135 -4.36 3.10 -14.08
CA GLN A 135 -5.61 2.41 -14.42
C GLN A 135 -6.80 3.04 -13.71
N ASN A 136 -6.68 3.36 -12.41
CA ASN A 136 -7.74 4.02 -11.66
C ASN A 136 -8.09 5.39 -12.27
N LEU A 137 -7.09 6.18 -12.68
CA LEU A 137 -7.32 7.46 -13.35
C LEU A 137 -8.00 7.28 -14.71
N ARG A 138 -7.49 6.38 -15.55
CA ARG A 138 -8.10 6.08 -16.86
C ARG A 138 -9.57 5.69 -16.70
N ASP A 139 -9.86 4.77 -15.78
CA ASP A 139 -11.20 4.24 -15.61
C ASP A 139 -12.15 5.30 -15.01
N SER A 140 -11.69 6.10 -14.05
CA SER A 140 -12.48 7.19 -13.45
C SER A 140 -12.77 8.31 -14.45
N LEU A 141 -11.78 8.68 -15.29
CA LEU A 141 -11.94 9.70 -16.33
C LEU A 141 -12.85 9.21 -17.46
N ALA A 142 -12.77 7.93 -17.82
CA ALA A 142 -13.67 7.32 -18.79
C ALA A 142 -15.13 7.33 -18.30
N GLU A 143 -15.35 7.01 -17.02
CA GLU A 143 -16.70 7.08 -16.42
C GLU A 143 -17.21 8.51 -16.31
N ALA A 144 -16.33 9.47 -16.01
CA ALA A 144 -16.64 10.90 -16.04
C ALA A 144 -16.82 11.47 -17.46
N LYS A 145 -16.59 10.67 -18.51
CA LYS A 145 -16.59 11.09 -19.93
C LYS A 145 -15.68 12.30 -20.18
N SER A 146 -14.52 12.31 -19.53
CA SER A 146 -13.51 13.33 -19.70
C SER A 146 -12.58 12.98 -20.86
N ASP A 147 -12.14 13.99 -21.61
CA ASP A 147 -11.21 13.84 -22.74
C ASP A 147 -9.74 13.85 -22.31
N ILE A 148 -9.47 13.80 -20.99
CA ILE A 148 -8.13 13.83 -20.43
C ILE A 148 -7.38 12.55 -20.76
N VAL A 149 -6.18 12.70 -21.32
CA VAL A 149 -5.30 11.57 -21.66
C VAL A 149 -4.40 11.23 -20.49
N VAL A 150 -4.42 9.96 -20.07
CA VAL A 150 -3.44 9.41 -19.11
C VAL A 150 -2.31 8.77 -19.91
N LYS A 151 -1.12 9.39 -19.87
CA LYS A 151 0.07 8.93 -20.61
C LYS A 151 1.16 8.45 -19.67
N ILE A 152 1.69 7.26 -19.92
CA ILE A 152 2.78 6.67 -19.13
C ILE A 152 4.13 7.08 -19.71
N GLY A 153 5.01 7.60 -18.86
CA GLY A 153 6.39 7.90 -19.22
C GLY A 153 7.36 6.89 -18.60
N LEU A 154 8.11 6.17 -19.44
CA LEU A 154 9.13 5.20 -19.00
C LEU A 154 10.49 5.50 -19.62
N ARG A 155 11.57 5.25 -18.87
CA ARG A 155 12.94 5.43 -19.38
C ARG A 155 13.15 4.51 -20.57
N LYS A 156 13.81 5.01 -21.62
CA LYS A 156 14.21 4.20 -22.78
C LYS A 156 14.85 2.87 -22.36
N GLY A 157 14.32 1.75 -22.87
CA GLY A 157 14.78 0.41 -22.53
C GLY A 157 14.27 -0.16 -21.20
N SER A 158 13.29 0.49 -20.56
CA SER A 158 12.64 -0.05 -19.37
C SER A 158 12.04 -1.44 -19.65
N ARG A 159 12.14 -2.35 -18.67
CA ARG A 159 11.52 -3.68 -18.77
C ARG A 159 10.00 -3.62 -18.66
N SER A 160 9.49 -2.55 -18.07
CA SER A 160 8.05 -2.36 -17.81
C SER A 160 7.25 -1.86 -19.01
N PHE A 161 7.87 -1.64 -20.18
CA PHE A 161 7.11 -1.31 -21.40
C PHE A 161 6.11 -2.41 -21.76
N ALA A 162 6.51 -3.68 -21.64
CA ALA A 162 5.62 -4.81 -21.93
C ALA A 162 4.43 -4.86 -20.95
N GLU A 163 4.67 -4.57 -19.67
CA GLU A 163 3.63 -4.56 -18.63
C GLU A 163 2.65 -3.40 -18.82
N ALA A 164 3.16 -2.21 -19.18
CA ALA A 164 2.31 -1.07 -19.51
C ALA A 164 1.40 -1.36 -20.71
N ARG A 165 1.94 -1.99 -21.77
CA ARG A 165 1.14 -2.45 -22.92
C ARG A 165 0.11 -3.49 -22.55
N ALA A 166 0.45 -4.44 -21.69
CA ALA A 166 -0.49 -5.45 -21.20
C ALA A 166 -1.64 -4.82 -20.40
N ALA A 167 -1.40 -3.68 -19.72
CA ALA A 167 -2.44 -2.90 -19.04
C ALA A 167 -3.24 -1.97 -19.97
N GLY A 168 -2.96 -1.97 -21.28
CA GLY A 168 -3.66 -1.17 -22.29
C GLY A 168 -3.05 0.21 -22.57
N PHE A 169 -1.84 0.50 -22.07
CA PHE A 169 -1.10 1.72 -22.38
C PHE A 169 -0.11 1.44 -23.51
N SER A 170 -0.28 2.07 -24.66
CA SER A 170 0.51 1.77 -25.86
C SER A 170 0.91 3.04 -26.61
N GLU A 171 2.01 2.93 -27.36
CA GLU A 171 2.56 4.02 -28.15
C GLU A 171 1.60 4.44 -29.28
N GLU A 172 0.88 3.47 -29.86
CA GLU A 172 -0.13 3.66 -30.90
C GLU A 172 -1.33 4.50 -30.47
N ASN A 173 -1.77 4.36 -29.22
CA ASN A 173 -2.88 5.13 -28.66
C ASN A 173 -2.41 6.44 -28.00
N GLY A 174 -1.10 6.74 -28.09
CA GLY A 174 -0.49 7.92 -27.48
C GLY A 174 -0.43 7.89 -25.95
N THR A 175 -0.69 6.74 -25.32
CA THR A 175 -0.80 6.58 -23.86
C THR A 175 0.46 5.97 -23.22
N LEU A 176 1.49 5.68 -24.00
CA LEU A 176 2.82 5.24 -23.54
C LEU A 176 3.91 5.94 -24.35
N GLY A 177 4.97 6.40 -23.68
CA GLY A 177 6.09 7.08 -24.32
C GLY A 177 7.33 7.22 -23.43
N ASP A 178 8.31 7.97 -23.91
CA ASP A 178 9.51 8.31 -23.13
C ASP A 178 9.17 9.28 -21.98
N ILE A 179 9.96 9.24 -20.90
CA ILE A 179 9.76 10.14 -19.74
C ILE A 179 9.77 11.60 -20.15
N TRP A 180 10.76 12.04 -20.92
CA TRP A 180 10.95 13.47 -21.18
C TRP A 180 9.85 14.02 -22.08
N GLU A 181 9.42 13.23 -23.06
CA GLU A 181 8.29 13.54 -23.92
C GLU A 181 6.98 13.63 -23.11
N THR A 182 6.73 12.64 -22.24
CA THR A 182 5.54 12.64 -21.39
C THR A 182 5.53 13.82 -20.42
N VAL A 183 6.66 14.15 -19.79
CA VAL A 183 6.77 15.31 -18.89
C VAL A 183 6.51 16.61 -19.64
N SER A 184 7.14 16.81 -20.81
CA SER A 184 6.99 18.04 -21.58
C SER A 184 5.58 18.25 -22.14
N GLY A 185 4.83 17.18 -22.38
CA GLY A 185 3.48 17.23 -22.93
C GLY A 185 2.35 17.21 -21.90
N SER A 186 2.66 17.08 -20.60
CA SER A 186 1.64 16.92 -19.55
C SER A 186 1.40 18.21 -18.78
N ASP A 187 0.14 18.48 -18.45
CA ASP A 187 -0.26 19.60 -17.59
C ASP A 187 -0.17 19.22 -16.10
N LEU A 188 -0.31 17.92 -15.81
CA LEU A 188 -0.11 17.32 -14.48
C LEU A 188 0.85 16.14 -14.59
N VAL A 189 1.90 16.14 -13.78
CA VAL A 189 2.90 15.07 -13.75
C VAL A 189 2.87 14.36 -12.40
N LEU A 190 2.63 13.05 -12.41
CA LEU A 190 2.73 12.16 -11.26
C LEU A 190 4.09 11.45 -11.30
N LEU A 191 4.98 11.84 -10.40
CA LEU A 191 6.33 11.27 -10.30
C LEU A 191 6.31 10.02 -9.39
N LEU A 192 6.12 8.85 -9.99
CA LEU A 192 5.96 7.55 -9.29
C LEU A 192 7.16 6.62 -9.52
N ILE A 193 8.36 7.21 -9.53
CA ILE A 193 9.64 6.48 -9.55
C ILE A 193 10.14 6.28 -8.12
N SER A 194 11.11 5.38 -7.94
CA SER A 194 11.79 5.20 -6.65
C SER A 194 12.31 6.53 -6.11
N ASP A 195 12.14 6.76 -4.81
CA ASP A 195 12.56 7.99 -4.13
C ASP A 195 14.03 8.37 -4.40
N ALA A 196 14.93 7.38 -4.47
CA ALA A 196 16.35 7.61 -4.77
C ALA A 196 16.61 8.06 -6.22
N ALA A 197 15.62 7.94 -7.10
CA ALA A 197 15.70 8.34 -8.50
C ALA A 197 14.98 9.66 -8.79
N GLN A 198 14.25 10.23 -7.81
CA GLN A 198 13.63 11.56 -7.85
C GLN A 198 14.68 12.64 -7.63
#